data_AF-A0A8J3Q1F6-F1
#
_entry.id   AF-A0A8J3Q1F6-F1
#
_cell.length_a   1.000
_cell.length_b   1.000
_cell.length_c   1.000
_cell.angle_alpha   90.00
_cell.angle_beta   90.00
_cell.angle_gamma   90.00
#
_symmetry.space_group_name_H-M   'P 1'
#
loop_
_entity.id
_entity.type
_entity.pdbx_description
1 polymer ?
#
loop_
_entity_poly.entity_id
_entity_poly.type
_entity_poly.pdbx_seq_one_letter_code
_entity_poly.pdbx_strand_id
1 'polypeptide(L)'
;MSDVIGTGGARLAELDMDPGFRARVRAGDEAAFGVLFREHGTAVYNHCFRLTGDWSVAEDCASLVFLEAWRLREKVEPVPGLRYEGTTTDRAGRTGRAFSLDSDHGGLPNRKTLIVDPADGRIVDEEETLTETAGRLGVPIPSVISYTVYLEADTRPAPGR
;
A
#
# COMPACT_ATOMS: atom_id res chain seq x y z
N MET A 1 0.91 -31.88 12.30
CA MET A 1 0.39 -31.03 13.39
C MET A 1 0.55 -29.60 12.93
N SER A 2 -0.55 -29.09 12.39
CA SER A 2 -0.72 -27.71 11.95
C SER A 2 -0.75 -26.77 13.16
N ASP A 3 -0.11 -25.61 13.02
CA ASP A 3 -0.71 -24.27 13.12
C ASP A 3 0.29 -23.22 13.59
N VAL A 4 -0.02 -21.97 13.24
CA VAL A 4 0.59 -20.69 13.63
C VAL A 4 1.68 -20.15 12.69
N ILE A 5 1.32 -19.91 11.42
CA ILE A 5 1.83 -18.77 10.64
C ILE A 5 0.68 -18.27 9.74
N GLY A 6 -0.05 -17.23 10.12
CA GLY A 6 -1.14 -16.75 9.26
C GLY A 6 -2.18 -15.78 9.82
N THR A 7 -1.90 -15.06 10.92
CA THR A 7 -2.87 -14.10 11.50
C THR A 7 -2.30 -12.67 11.64
N GLY A 8 -1.10 -12.41 11.11
CA GLY A 8 -0.52 -11.06 11.10
C GLY A 8 -1.30 -10.12 10.17
N GLY A 9 -1.45 -10.48 8.90
CA GLY A 9 -1.93 -9.61 7.80
C GLY A 9 -3.14 -8.71 8.08
N ALA A 10 -4.18 -9.25 8.71
CA ALA A 10 -5.46 -8.57 8.97
C ALA A 10 -5.41 -7.59 10.16
N ARG A 11 -4.67 -7.93 11.22
CA ARG A 11 -4.55 -7.10 12.43
C ARG A 11 -3.74 -5.83 12.19
N LEU A 12 -2.77 -5.89 11.26
CA LEU A 12 -1.82 -4.80 10.94
C LEU A 12 -2.51 -3.59 10.29
N ALA A 13 -3.49 -3.84 9.42
CA ALA A 13 -4.20 -2.74 8.75
C ALA A 13 -5.32 -2.15 9.63
N GLU A 14 -5.88 -2.91 10.56
CA GLU A 14 -6.79 -2.40 11.59
C GLU A 14 -6.07 -1.47 12.58
N LEU A 15 -4.82 -1.77 12.94
CA LEU A 15 -4.05 -0.99 13.90
C LEU A 15 -3.51 0.32 13.30
N ASP A 16 -2.97 0.30 12.08
CA ASP A 16 -2.44 1.52 11.42
C ASP A 16 -3.50 2.52 10.97
N MET A 17 -4.73 2.05 10.80
CA MET A 17 -5.86 2.84 10.30
C MET A 17 -6.84 3.24 11.40
N ASP A 18 -6.67 2.74 12.63
CA ASP A 18 -7.33 3.31 13.81
C ASP A 18 -6.93 4.79 13.94
N PRO A 19 -7.87 5.74 13.86
CA PRO A 19 -7.60 7.15 14.09
C PRO A 19 -6.85 7.39 15.42
N GLY A 20 -7.11 6.56 16.44
CA GLY A 20 -6.41 6.60 17.72
C GLY A 20 -4.93 6.24 17.61
N PHE A 21 -4.57 5.22 16.83
CA PHE A 21 -3.18 4.85 16.61
C PHE A 21 -2.40 5.92 15.84
N ARG A 22 -2.96 6.43 14.73
CA ARG A 22 -2.34 7.51 13.95
C ARG A 22 -2.14 8.77 14.78
N ALA A 23 -3.12 9.13 15.62
CA ALA A 23 -3.01 10.26 16.52
C ALA A 23 -1.87 10.08 17.54
N ARG A 24 -1.71 8.88 18.13
CA ARG A 24 -0.59 8.59 19.04
C ARG A 24 0.77 8.70 18.34
N VAL A 25 0.90 8.15 17.14
CA VAL A 25 2.12 8.29 16.33
C VAL A 25 2.43 9.76 16.06
N ARG A 26 1.44 10.55 15.62
CA ARG A 26 1.63 12.00 15.41
C ARG A 26 2.06 12.73 16.68
N ALA A 27 1.52 12.33 17.83
CA ALA A 27 1.86 12.91 19.13
C ALA A 27 3.25 12.48 19.66
N GLY A 28 3.99 11.63 18.93
CA GLY A 28 5.31 11.17 19.34
C GLY A 28 5.30 10.01 20.32
N ASP A 29 4.27 9.16 20.31
CA ASP A 29 4.27 7.89 21.03
C ASP A 29 5.27 6.91 20.38
N GLU A 30 6.42 6.73 21.02
CA GLU A 30 7.48 5.82 20.57
C GLU A 30 7.03 4.36 20.53
N ALA A 31 6.15 3.94 21.45
CA ALA A 31 5.66 2.57 21.48
C ALA A 31 4.72 2.30 20.30
N ALA A 32 3.85 3.26 19.96
CA ALA A 32 3.01 3.20 18.77
C ALA A 32 3.86 3.19 17.49
N PHE A 33 4.89 4.05 17.39
CA PHE A 33 5.78 4.02 16.24
C PHE A 33 6.64 2.74 16.17
N GLY A 34 7.00 2.16 17.31
CA GLY A 34 7.65 0.86 17.36
C GLY A 34 6.78 -0.28 16.81
N VAL A 35 5.44 -0.16 16.87
CA VAL A 35 4.53 -1.07 16.17
C VAL A 35 4.69 -0.90 14.66
N LEU A 36 4.59 0.32 14.12
CA LEU A 36 4.83 0.60 12.68
C LEU A 36 6.14 -0.01 12.17
N PHE A 37 7.22 0.16 12.93
CA PHE A 37 8.52 -0.40 12.56
C PHE A 37 8.50 -1.94 12.47
N ARG A 38 7.97 -2.63 13.48
CA ARG A 38 7.93 -4.10 13.48
C ARG A 38 7.02 -4.65 12.39
N GLU A 39 5.93 -3.94 12.11
CA GLU A 39 4.92 -4.38 11.16
C GLU A 39 5.34 -4.18 9.70
N HIS A 40 6.02 -3.06 9.41
CA HIS A 40 6.39 -2.70 8.03
C HIS A 40 7.88 -2.86 7.72
N GLY A 41 8.72 -3.16 8.73
CA GLY A 41 10.17 -3.24 8.58
C GLY A 41 10.62 -4.15 7.44
N THR A 42 10.05 -5.36 7.37
CA THR A 42 10.37 -6.33 6.31
C THR A 42 9.97 -5.81 4.93
N ALA A 43 8.79 -5.22 4.78
CA ALA A 43 8.31 -4.72 3.49
C ALA A 43 9.17 -3.55 2.99
N VAL A 44 9.50 -2.60 3.88
CA VAL A 44 10.40 -1.47 3.58
C VAL A 44 11.80 -1.97 3.23
N TYR A 45 12.34 -2.92 3.99
CA TYR A 45 13.63 -3.53 3.70
C TYR A 45 13.66 -4.19 2.32
N ASN A 46 12.68 -5.06 2.02
CA ASN A 46 12.59 -5.75 0.73
C ASN A 46 12.46 -4.76 -0.43
N HIS A 47 11.72 -3.66 -0.22
CA HIS A 47 11.63 -2.59 -1.18
C HIS A 47 12.99 -1.93 -1.45
N CYS A 48 13.72 -1.56 -0.40
CA CYS A 48 15.05 -0.97 -0.51
C CYS A 48 16.05 -1.94 -1.16
N PHE A 49 16.02 -3.22 -0.79
CA PHE A 49 16.86 -4.25 -1.37
C PHE A 49 16.63 -4.41 -2.87
N ARG A 50 15.36 -4.43 -3.31
CA ARG A 50 15.03 -4.50 -4.74
C ARG A 50 15.54 -3.30 -5.54
N LEU A 51 15.59 -2.12 -4.92
CA LEU A 51 16.10 -0.91 -5.59
C LEU A 51 17.63 -0.86 -5.66
N THR A 52 18.32 -1.50 -4.71
CA THR A 52 19.76 -1.32 -4.50
C THR A 52 20.59 -2.55 -4.86
N GLY A 53 20.01 -3.76 -4.75
CA GLY A 53 20.69 -5.04 -4.93
C GLY A 53 21.74 -5.36 -3.85
N ASP A 54 21.85 -4.53 -2.81
CA ASP A 54 22.88 -4.63 -1.77
C ASP A 54 22.24 -4.68 -0.37
N TRP A 55 22.60 -5.70 0.41
CA TRP A 55 22.02 -5.95 1.73
C TRP A 55 22.30 -4.83 2.73
N SER A 56 23.52 -4.29 2.72
CA SER A 56 23.95 -3.24 3.64
C SER A 56 23.30 -1.91 3.28
N VAL A 57 23.27 -1.57 1.99
CA VAL A 57 22.62 -0.34 1.53
C VAL A 57 21.11 -0.40 1.80
N ALA A 58 20.49 -1.56 1.63
CA ALA A 58 19.07 -1.74 1.94
C ALA A 58 18.75 -1.52 3.43
N GLU A 59 19.60 -1.99 4.33
CA GLU A 59 19.45 -1.80 5.77
C GLU A 59 19.56 -0.31 6.16
N ASP A 60 20.56 0.38 5.60
CA ASP A 60 20.75 1.82 5.80
C ASP A 60 19.54 2.61 5.27
N CYS A 61 19.09 2.30 4.05
CA CYS A 61 17.92 2.94 3.46
C CYS A 61 16.64 2.70 4.28
N ALA A 62 16.39 1.46 4.72
CA ALA A 62 15.22 1.14 5.54
C ALA A 62 15.25 1.91 6.87
N SER A 63 16.41 1.98 7.51
CA SER A 63 16.61 2.77 8.73
C SER A 63 16.32 4.25 8.50
N LEU A 64 16.83 4.82 7.40
CA LEU A 64 16.55 6.22 7.02
C LEU A 64 15.06 6.48 6.76
N VAL A 65 14.35 5.54 6.12
CA VAL A 65 12.89 5.66 5.89
C VAL A 65 12.15 5.80 7.21
N PHE A 66 12.44 4.96 8.21
CA PHE A 66 11.77 5.05 9.51
C PHE A 66 12.21 6.28 10.31
N LEU A 67 13.47 6.69 10.24
CA LEU A 67 13.93 7.93 10.87
C LEU A 67 13.24 9.16 10.28
N GLU A 68 13.11 9.22 8.96
CA GLU A 68 12.39 10.30 8.29
C GLU A 68 10.88 10.26 8.59
N ALA A 69 10.27 9.07 8.61
CA ALA A 69 8.88 8.92 9.01
C ALA A 69 8.63 9.40 10.44
N TRP A 70 9.54 9.09 11.38
CA TRP A 70 9.48 9.62 12.75
C TRP A 70 9.62 11.14 12.78
N ARG A 71 10.58 11.71 12.05
CA ARG A 71 10.82 13.16 11.97
C ARG A 71 9.63 13.92 11.36
N LEU A 72 8.96 13.31 10.38
CA LEU A 72 7.84 13.90 9.65
C LEU A 72 6.47 13.56 10.24
N ARG A 73 6.40 12.74 11.31
CA ARG A 73 5.13 12.22 11.87
C ARG A 73 4.03 13.28 12.05
N GLU A 74 4.38 14.50 12.48
CA GLU A 74 3.44 15.61 12.71
C GLU A 74 2.91 16.24 11.42
N LYS A 75 3.60 16.05 10.29
CA LYS A 75 3.33 16.70 8.99
C LYS A 75 2.66 15.78 7.96
N VAL A 76 2.63 14.47 8.21
CA VAL A 76 2.06 13.49 7.28
C VAL A 76 0.54 13.57 7.34
N GLU A 77 -0.09 14.19 6.36
CA GLU A 77 -1.55 14.24 6.23
C GLU A 77 -2.13 13.05 5.48
N PRO A 78 -3.38 12.64 5.77
CA PRO A 78 -4.06 11.63 4.98
C PRO A 78 -4.21 12.12 3.54
N VAL A 79 -4.03 11.23 2.58
CA VAL A 79 -4.37 11.53 1.19
C VAL A 79 -5.91 11.63 1.11
N PRO A 80 -6.47 12.78 0.70
CA PRO A 80 -7.91 12.93 0.59
C PRO A 80 -8.50 11.87 -0.36
N GLY A 81 -9.58 11.22 0.06
CA GLY A 81 -10.26 10.18 -0.73
C GLY A 81 -9.60 8.81 -0.73
N LEU A 82 -8.39 8.65 -0.18
CA LEU A 82 -7.74 7.34 -0.06
C LEU A 82 -8.38 6.53 1.07
N ARG A 83 -8.81 5.31 0.76
CA ARG A 83 -9.42 4.37 1.69
C ARG A 83 -8.74 3.02 1.59
N TYR A 84 -8.54 2.38 2.73
CA TYR A 84 -8.16 0.98 2.79
C TYR A 84 -9.42 0.13 2.77
N GLU A 85 -9.57 -0.74 1.78
CA GLU A 85 -10.77 -1.57 1.59
C GLU A 85 -10.63 -2.97 2.23
N GLY A 86 -9.46 -3.27 2.82
CA GLY A 86 -9.19 -4.57 3.40
C GLY A 86 -8.26 -5.45 2.57
N THR A 87 -8.17 -6.71 2.99
CA THR A 87 -7.50 -7.76 2.22
C THR A 87 -8.45 -8.27 1.14
N THR A 88 -7.94 -8.43 -0.09
CA THR A 88 -8.68 -8.94 -1.23
C THR A 88 -7.85 -9.95 -2.01
N THR A 89 -8.47 -10.62 -2.97
CA THR A 89 -7.79 -11.48 -3.94
C THR A 89 -7.91 -10.84 -5.32
N ASP A 90 -6.77 -10.63 -5.99
CA ASP A 90 -6.75 -10.10 -7.36
C ASP A 90 -7.25 -11.12 -8.39
N ARG A 91 -7.37 -10.73 -9.67
CA ARG A 91 -7.83 -11.68 -10.71
C ARG A 91 -6.81 -12.76 -11.07
N ALA A 92 -5.56 -12.64 -10.60
CA ALA A 92 -4.54 -13.68 -10.70
C ALA A 92 -4.59 -14.67 -9.53
N GLY A 93 -5.51 -14.50 -8.57
CA GLY A 93 -5.66 -15.36 -7.40
C GLY A 93 -4.69 -15.05 -6.27
N ARG A 94 -3.99 -13.92 -6.31
CA ARG A 94 -3.03 -13.49 -5.27
C ARG A 94 -3.74 -12.66 -4.21
N THR A 95 -3.45 -12.94 -2.95
CA THR A 95 -3.95 -12.14 -1.82
C THR A 95 -3.13 -10.86 -1.67
N GLY A 96 -3.81 -9.71 -1.57
CA GLY A 96 -3.16 -8.43 -1.35
C GLY A 96 -4.05 -7.45 -0.59
N ARG A 97 -3.53 -6.26 -0.32
CA ARG A 97 -4.21 -5.16 0.37
C ARG A 97 -4.79 -4.18 -0.64
N ALA A 98 -6.09 -3.95 -0.60
CA ALA A 98 -6.76 -3.02 -1.51
C ALA A 98 -6.82 -1.61 -0.94
N PHE A 99 -6.42 -0.64 -1.77
CA PHE A 99 -6.52 0.78 -1.49
C PHE A 99 -7.29 1.46 -2.61
N SER A 100 -8.38 2.14 -2.26
CA SER A 100 -9.22 2.89 -3.21
C SER A 100 -9.01 4.38 -3.09
N LEU A 101 -9.06 5.09 -4.20
CA LEU A 101 -9.12 6.54 -4.27
C LEU A 101 -10.32 6.93 -5.13
N ASP A 102 -11.33 7.58 -4.55
CA ASP A 102 -12.36 8.22 -5.36
C ASP A 102 -11.83 9.54 -5.89
N SER A 103 -12.03 9.79 -7.18
CA SER A 103 -11.63 11.04 -7.83
C SER A 103 -12.60 11.41 -8.94
N ASP A 104 -12.65 12.69 -9.28
CA ASP A 104 -13.34 13.24 -10.46
C ASP A 104 -12.36 13.91 -11.43
N HIS A 105 -11.05 13.76 -11.20
CA HIS A 105 -9.99 14.47 -11.92
C HIS A 105 -9.98 14.17 -13.43
N GLY A 106 -10.51 13.01 -13.85
CA GLY A 106 -10.68 12.61 -15.24
C GLY A 106 -11.95 13.13 -15.92
N GLY A 107 -12.76 13.94 -15.24
CA GLY A 107 -14.03 14.50 -15.75
C GLY A 107 -15.26 13.62 -15.52
N LEU A 108 -15.09 12.39 -15.06
CA LEU A 108 -16.16 11.54 -14.54
C LEU A 108 -15.76 11.03 -13.14
N PRO A 109 -16.73 10.91 -12.20
CA PRO A 109 -16.48 10.28 -10.91
C PRO A 109 -16.02 8.83 -11.11
N ASN A 110 -14.81 8.54 -10.65
CA ASN A 110 -14.21 7.22 -10.69
C ASN A 110 -13.68 6.81 -9.31
N ARG A 111 -13.45 5.50 -9.18
CA ARG A 111 -12.71 4.88 -8.09
C ARG A 111 -11.54 4.14 -8.69
N LYS A 112 -10.33 4.54 -8.28
CA LYS A 112 -9.10 3.83 -8.59
C LYS A 112 -8.73 2.91 -7.43
N THR A 113 -8.70 1.61 -7.66
CA THR A 113 -8.32 0.60 -6.67
C THR A 113 -6.95 0.03 -7.02
N LEU A 114 -6.03 0.05 -6.07
CA LEU A 114 -4.72 -0.59 -6.17
C LEU A 114 -4.70 -1.79 -5.23
N ILE A 115 -4.23 -2.96 -5.69
CA ILE A 115 -3.90 -4.07 -4.79
C ILE A 115 -2.39 -4.09 -4.61
N VAL A 116 -1.97 -4.06 -3.36
CA VAL A 116 -0.57 -4.03 -2.94
C VAL A 116 -0.21 -5.35 -2.27
N ASP A 117 0.90 -5.96 -2.69
CA ASP A 117 1.50 -7.11 -2.02
C ASP A 117 1.99 -6.69 -0.63
N PRO A 118 1.47 -7.29 0.46
CA PRO A 118 1.85 -6.91 1.81
C PRO A 118 3.28 -7.32 2.19
N ALA A 119 3.93 -8.23 1.45
CA ALA A 119 5.27 -8.72 1.76
C ALA A 119 6.38 -7.77 1.29
N ASP A 120 6.17 -7.04 0.21
CA ASP A 120 7.19 -6.17 -0.41
C ASP A 120 6.68 -4.82 -0.92
N GLY A 121 5.38 -4.54 -0.77
CA GLY A 121 4.76 -3.27 -1.13
C GLY A 121 4.57 -3.05 -2.63
N ARG A 122 4.71 -4.10 -3.46
CA ARG A 122 4.48 -3.96 -4.91
C ARG A 122 3.01 -3.78 -5.24
N ILE A 123 2.71 -2.93 -6.21
CA ILE A 123 1.39 -2.90 -6.84
C ILE A 123 1.28 -4.11 -7.76
N VAL A 124 0.32 -4.98 -7.49
CA VAL A 124 0.07 -6.21 -8.26
C VAL A 124 -1.14 -6.09 -9.18
N ASP A 125 -1.98 -5.08 -8.93
CA ASP A 125 -3.26 -4.87 -9.57
C ASP A 125 -3.65 -3.39 -9.52
N GLU A 126 -4.30 -2.92 -10.58
CA GLU A 126 -4.90 -1.60 -10.67
C GLU A 126 -6.24 -1.67 -11.42
N GLU A 127 -7.31 -1.15 -10.81
CA GLU A 127 -8.66 -1.11 -11.38
C GLU A 127 -9.21 0.32 -11.36
N GLU A 128 -9.90 0.71 -12.43
CA GLU A 128 -10.68 1.96 -12.48
C GLU A 128 -12.15 1.66 -12.73
N THR A 129 -13.01 2.13 -11.82
CA THR A 129 -14.46 1.94 -11.85
C THR A 129 -15.15 3.29 -11.92
N LEU A 130 -16.08 3.48 -12.85
CA LEU A 130 -17.01 4.62 -12.80
C LEU A 130 -18.05 4.40 -11.71
N THR A 131 -18.26 5.40 -10.86
CA THR A 131 -19.02 5.25 -9.60
C THR A 131 -20.40 5.86 -9.62
N GLU A 132 -20.61 6.96 -10.36
CA GLU A 132 -21.88 7.73 -10.31
C GLU A 132 -22.51 7.95 -11.69
N THR A 133 -21.71 8.24 -12.72
CA THR A 133 -22.21 8.51 -14.07
C THR A 133 -21.26 7.99 -15.13
N ALA A 134 -21.84 7.42 -16.20
CA ALA A 134 -21.12 6.95 -17.37
C ALA A 134 -20.90 8.06 -18.42
N GLY A 135 -21.44 9.26 -18.20
CA GLY A 135 -21.47 10.31 -19.22
C GLY A 135 -22.08 9.80 -20.53
N ARG A 136 -21.30 9.81 -21.61
CA ARG A 136 -21.72 9.31 -22.93
C ARG A 136 -21.34 7.85 -23.21
N LEU A 137 -20.64 7.17 -22.30
CA LEU A 137 -20.21 5.79 -22.50
C LEU A 137 -21.39 4.81 -22.50
N GLY A 138 -22.52 5.19 -21.90
CA GLY A 138 -23.75 4.39 -21.94
C GLY A 138 -23.66 3.05 -21.20
N VAL A 139 -22.70 2.91 -20.28
CA VAL A 139 -22.54 1.73 -19.43
C VAL A 139 -23.34 1.86 -18.12
N PRO A 140 -23.76 0.74 -17.50
CA PRO A 140 -24.33 0.74 -16.16
C PRO A 140 -23.36 1.32 -15.12
N ILE A 141 -23.88 1.73 -13.96
CA ILE A 141 -23.06 2.20 -12.84
C ILE A 141 -23.38 1.36 -11.59
N PRO A 142 -22.35 0.88 -10.85
CA PRO A 142 -20.92 1.03 -11.12
C PRO A 142 -20.44 0.14 -12.27
N SER A 143 -19.36 0.54 -12.96
CA SER A 143 -18.75 -0.27 -14.02
C SER A 143 -17.25 -0.08 -14.12
N VAL A 144 -16.51 -1.21 -14.18
CA VAL A 144 -15.06 -1.24 -14.41
C VAL A 144 -14.79 -0.82 -15.85
N ILE A 145 -13.98 0.21 -16.03
CA ILE A 145 -13.62 0.77 -17.34
C ILE A 145 -12.17 0.52 -17.73
N SER A 146 -11.30 0.25 -16.75
CA SER A 146 -9.90 -0.10 -16.97
C SER A 146 -9.43 -1.04 -15.89
N TYR A 147 -8.53 -1.96 -16.25
CA TYR A 147 -7.95 -2.91 -15.33
C TYR A 147 -6.59 -3.39 -15.83
N THR A 148 -5.59 -3.41 -14.94
CA THR A 148 -4.22 -3.88 -15.22
C THR A 148 -3.77 -4.84 -14.14
N VAL A 149 -3.33 -6.04 -14.54
CA VAL A 149 -2.65 -7.00 -13.65
C VAL A 149 -1.16 -6.98 -13.94
N TYR A 150 -0.37 -6.74 -12.91
CA TYR A 150 1.08 -6.83 -12.98
C TYR A 150 1.50 -8.25 -12.56
N LEU A 151 1.70 -9.13 -13.54
CA LEU A 151 2.10 -10.53 -13.31
C LEU A 151 3.60 -10.66 -12.98
N GLU A 152 4.42 -9.89 -13.67
CA GLU A 152 5.86 -9.74 -13.40
C GLU A 152 6.17 -8.24 -13.38
N ALA A 153 7.07 -7.80 -12.51
CA ALA A 153 7.79 -6.55 -12.80
C ALA A 153 9.25 -6.83 -12.58
N ASP A 154 9.96 -6.83 -13.70
CA ASP A 154 11.37 -7.04 -13.77
C ASP A 154 12.06 -5.73 -13.38
N THR A 155 12.95 -5.79 -12.39
CA THR A 155 13.89 -4.69 -12.18
C THR A 155 15.07 -4.92 -13.09
N ARG A 156 15.31 -4.02 -14.04
CA ARG A 156 16.63 -3.95 -14.68
C ARG A 156 17.65 -3.63 -13.58
N PRO A 157 18.62 -4.50 -13.29
CA PRO A 157 19.74 -4.11 -12.45
C PRO A 157 20.42 -2.90 -13.08
N ALA A 158 20.85 -1.94 -12.27
CA ALA A 158 21.70 -0.87 -12.76
C ALA A 158 22.93 -1.50 -13.42
N PRO A 159 23.35 -1.04 -14.62
CA PRO A 159 24.55 -1.57 -15.25
C PRO A 159 25.73 -1.42 -14.28
N GLY A 160 26.41 -2.54 -14.03
CA GLY A 160 27.49 -2.62 -13.06
C GLY A 160 28.56 -1.55 -13.28
N ARG A 161 29.07 -1.00 -12.18
CA ARG A 161 30.20 -0.10 -12.16
C ARG A 161 31.51 -0.85 -12.29
#